data_AF-A0A510UNL2-F1
#
_entry.id   AF-A0A510UNL2-F1
#
_cell.length_a   1.000
_cell.length_b   1.000
_cell.length_c   1.000
_cell.angle_alpha   90.00
_cell.angle_beta   90.00
_cell.angle_gamma   90.00
#
_symmetry.space_group_name_H-M   'P 1'
#
loop_
_entity.id
_entity.type
_entity.pdbx_description
1 polymer ?
#
loop_
_entity_poly.entity_id
_entity_poly.type
_entity_poly.pdbx_seq_one_letter_code
_entity_poly.pdbx_strand_id
1 'polypeptide(L)'
;MSKISERFKHTKIQVGYCLICGKHGRLSIDHVPPKGAITIGKVAQKHLTEVLGYKQEKIKGVKSSNGSKFKTICHECNNSILGGCDDEIAKVNKNLTNKIYEYFTFAQNIYPIVTVDVNALKYSRAMIGHILSATSVNDCKKEPFTTTYFTPLQDFVLGKTNDISNTHDIYYWFMPSRRHISSKYIGMWSEGKQSALSLLSFFPIAFMVTEKGKGIYPSHASKLEMSDEKLRLNLSTLYIPDADFPFANVKGMAFHLTLDYQTIISFPIKS
;
A
#
# COMPACT_ATOMS: atom_id res chain seq x y z
N MET A 1 -13.20 25.54 -16.28
CA MET A 1 -13.45 25.02 -14.92
C MET A 1 -12.56 23.81 -14.69
N SER A 2 -11.85 23.71 -13.56
CA SER A 2 -11.00 22.54 -13.26
C SER A 2 -11.86 21.32 -12.91
N LYS A 3 -11.70 20.20 -13.61
CA LYS A 3 -12.39 18.94 -13.30
C LYS A 3 -11.91 18.35 -11.96
N ILE A 4 -12.85 17.75 -11.21
CA ILE A 4 -12.57 17.01 -9.97
C ILE A 4 -12.27 15.55 -10.35
N SER A 5 -11.41 14.90 -9.56
CA SER A 5 -11.05 13.49 -9.73
C SER A 5 -12.28 12.57 -9.76
N GLU A 6 -12.25 11.59 -10.66
CA GLU A 6 -13.27 10.55 -10.81
C GLU A 6 -13.42 9.69 -9.54
N ARG A 7 -12.41 9.72 -8.66
CA ARG A 7 -12.46 9.06 -7.35
C ARG A 7 -13.67 9.45 -6.53
N PHE A 8 -14.21 10.65 -6.69
CA PHE A 8 -15.42 11.07 -5.98
C PHE A 8 -16.58 10.07 -6.15
N LYS A 9 -16.73 9.47 -7.34
CA LYS A 9 -17.77 8.47 -7.65
C LYS A 9 -17.53 7.12 -6.96
N HIS A 10 -16.32 6.89 -6.47
CA HIS A 10 -15.83 5.61 -5.95
C HIS A 10 -15.68 5.58 -4.43
N THR A 11 -16.30 6.53 -3.71
CA THR A 11 -16.14 6.69 -2.25
C THR A 11 -17.43 6.47 -1.45
N LYS A 12 -18.60 6.54 -2.09
CA LYS A 12 -19.89 6.56 -1.40
C LYS A 12 -20.57 5.19 -1.48
N ILE A 13 -20.58 4.50 -0.34
CA ILE A 13 -21.36 3.27 -0.12
C ILE A 13 -21.72 3.18 1.37
N GLN A 14 -22.82 2.52 1.71
CA GLN A 14 -23.15 2.19 3.10
C GLN A 14 -23.11 0.68 3.35
N VAL A 15 -23.67 -0.09 2.43
CA VAL A 15 -23.78 -1.55 2.51
C VAL A 15 -23.17 -2.16 1.25
N GLY A 16 -22.44 -3.25 1.40
CA GLY A 16 -21.83 -4.01 0.31
C GLY A 16 -21.06 -5.21 0.84
N TYR A 17 -20.37 -5.92 -0.06
CA TYR A 17 -19.50 -7.04 0.28
C TYR A 17 -18.17 -6.55 0.84
N CYS A 18 -17.78 -7.06 2.00
CA CYS A 18 -16.46 -6.82 2.58
C CYS A 18 -15.36 -7.43 1.71
N LEU A 19 -14.34 -6.65 1.37
CA LEU A 19 -13.24 -7.12 0.50
C LEU A 19 -12.26 -8.10 1.16
N ILE A 20 -12.36 -8.29 2.48
CA ILE A 20 -11.53 -9.25 3.22
C ILE A 20 -12.31 -10.54 3.46
N CYS A 21 -13.47 -10.47 4.14
CA CYS A 21 -14.21 -11.68 4.54
C CYS A 21 -15.35 -12.08 3.60
N GLY A 22 -15.68 -11.26 2.59
CA GLY A 22 -16.77 -11.53 1.66
C GLY A 22 -18.18 -11.40 2.25
N LYS A 23 -18.36 -11.11 3.54
CA LYS A 23 -19.70 -10.93 4.11
C LYS A 23 -20.35 -9.65 3.58
N HIS A 24 -21.62 -9.75 3.16
CA HIS A 24 -22.43 -8.59 2.77
C HIS A 24 -22.98 -7.89 4.02
N GLY A 25 -22.81 -6.56 4.12
CA GLY A 25 -23.29 -5.80 5.28
C GLY A 25 -22.81 -4.37 5.30
N ARG A 26 -22.98 -3.69 6.45
CA ARG A 26 -22.49 -2.32 6.63
C ARG A 26 -20.96 -2.27 6.55
N LEU A 27 -20.47 -1.38 5.71
CA LEU A 27 -19.04 -1.14 5.53
C LEU A 27 -18.55 -0.03 6.47
N SER A 28 -17.32 -0.17 6.94
CA SER A 28 -16.63 0.73 7.87
C SER A 28 -15.52 1.49 7.16
N ILE A 29 -15.07 2.60 7.75
CA ILE A 29 -14.03 3.44 7.17
C ILE A 29 -12.67 2.99 7.69
N ASP A 30 -11.81 2.55 6.79
CA ASP A 30 -10.41 2.26 7.03
C ASP A 30 -9.53 3.48 6.67
N HIS A 31 -8.45 3.68 7.42
CA HIS A 31 -7.44 4.70 7.12
C HIS A 31 -6.22 4.00 6.52
N VAL A 32 -5.84 4.41 5.31
CA VAL A 32 -4.69 3.83 4.60
C VAL A 32 -3.79 4.95 4.12
N PRO A 33 -2.55 5.09 4.66
CA PRO A 33 -1.92 4.22 5.67
C PRO A 33 -2.60 4.26 7.06
N PRO A 34 -2.31 3.27 7.92
CA PRO A 34 -2.89 3.18 9.27
C PRO A 34 -2.56 4.42 10.10
N LYS A 35 -3.50 4.81 10.98
CA LYS A 35 -3.40 6.07 11.75
C LYS A 35 -2.14 6.15 12.62
N GLY A 36 -1.72 5.04 13.22
CA GLY A 36 -0.53 5.01 14.06
C GLY A 36 0.79 5.04 13.28
N ALA A 37 0.75 4.79 11.96
CA ALA A 37 1.94 4.66 11.13
C ALA A 37 2.47 6.01 10.59
N ILE A 38 1.63 7.04 10.58
CA ILE A 38 1.94 8.36 10.00
C ILE A 38 1.33 9.50 10.84
N THR A 39 1.88 10.70 10.70
CA THR A 39 1.17 11.91 11.15
C THR A 39 0.00 12.19 10.20
N ILE A 40 -1.23 12.12 10.71
CA ILE A 40 -2.43 12.34 9.89
C ILE A 40 -2.56 13.84 9.56
N GLY A 41 -2.65 14.14 8.27
CA GLY A 41 -2.92 15.49 7.76
C GLY A 41 -3.96 15.52 6.67
N LYS A 42 -4.25 16.71 6.13
CA LYS A 42 -5.12 16.87 4.97
C LYS A 42 -4.44 16.25 3.74
N VAL A 43 -5.19 15.51 2.93
CA VAL A 43 -4.71 14.92 1.68
C VAL A 43 -5.63 15.23 0.51
N ALA A 44 -5.07 15.30 -0.69
CA ALA A 44 -5.80 15.29 -1.96
C ALA A 44 -5.55 13.96 -2.68
N GLN A 45 -6.62 13.21 -2.94
CA GLN A 45 -6.56 11.90 -3.56
C GLN A 45 -6.93 11.95 -5.03
N LYS A 46 -6.19 11.24 -5.88
CA LYS A 46 -6.45 11.11 -7.32
C LYS A 46 -6.34 9.65 -7.75
N HIS A 47 -6.95 9.31 -8.88
CA HIS A 47 -6.65 8.06 -9.56
C HIS A 47 -5.33 8.13 -10.32
N LEU A 48 -4.78 6.97 -10.65
CA LEU A 48 -3.47 6.87 -11.30
C LEU A 48 -3.43 7.58 -12.66
N THR A 49 -4.39 7.35 -13.54
CA THR A 49 -4.43 7.92 -14.89
C THR A 49 -4.52 9.45 -14.87
N GLU A 50 -5.02 10.03 -13.77
CA GLU A 50 -5.10 11.47 -13.55
C GLU A 50 -3.77 12.08 -13.10
N VAL A 51 -2.83 11.26 -12.63
CA VAL A 51 -1.47 11.66 -12.27
C VAL A 51 -0.49 11.45 -13.42
N LEU A 52 -0.66 10.37 -14.21
CA LEU A 52 0.20 10.06 -15.36
C LEU A 52 0.05 11.01 -16.56
N GLY A 53 -0.78 12.05 -16.45
CA GLY A 53 -0.86 13.12 -17.46
C GLY A 53 -1.66 12.76 -18.72
N TYR A 54 -2.33 11.60 -18.78
CA TYR A 54 -3.18 11.23 -19.91
C TYR A 54 -4.34 12.24 -20.13
N LYS A 55 -4.76 12.92 -19.06
CA LYS A 55 -5.69 14.03 -19.12
C LYS A 55 -4.88 15.35 -19.11
N GLN A 56 -4.90 16.10 -20.22
CA GLN A 56 -4.21 17.39 -20.41
C GLN A 56 -4.68 18.50 -19.43
N GLU A 57 -5.79 18.30 -18.72
CA GLU A 57 -6.35 19.26 -17.78
C GLU A 57 -5.83 19.06 -16.34
N LYS A 58 -5.56 20.15 -15.60
CA LYS A 58 -5.24 20.09 -14.17
C LYS A 58 -6.43 19.56 -13.35
N ILE A 59 -6.41 18.26 -13.00
CA ILE A 59 -7.45 17.62 -12.18
C ILE A 59 -7.22 17.91 -10.69
N LYS A 60 -8.28 18.39 -10.02
CA LYS A 60 -8.29 18.56 -8.56
C LYS A 60 -8.59 17.24 -7.87
N GLY A 61 -7.74 16.85 -6.92
CA GLY A 61 -7.96 15.64 -6.12
C GLY A 61 -9.14 15.78 -5.15
N VAL A 62 -9.72 14.64 -4.77
CA VAL A 62 -10.73 14.55 -3.71
C VAL A 62 -10.05 14.86 -2.38
N LYS A 63 -10.47 15.94 -1.72
CA LYS A 63 -9.90 16.35 -0.43
C LYS A 63 -10.43 15.44 0.68
N SER A 64 -9.54 15.02 1.57
CA SER A 64 -9.89 14.42 2.86
C SER A 64 -9.16 15.17 3.96
N SER A 65 -9.90 15.55 5.01
CA SER A 65 -9.37 16.35 6.12
C SER A 65 -8.38 15.58 7.00
N ASN A 66 -8.59 14.27 7.16
CA ASN A 66 -7.87 13.44 8.11
C ASN A 66 -7.35 12.17 7.43
N GLY A 67 -6.37 12.32 6.54
CA GLY A 67 -5.73 11.22 5.84
C GLY A 67 -6.58 10.56 4.75
N SER A 68 -6.05 9.52 4.13
CA SER A 68 -6.71 8.78 3.07
C SER A 68 -7.64 7.71 3.67
N LYS A 69 -8.87 7.64 3.14
CA LYS A 69 -9.96 6.84 3.71
C LYS A 69 -10.62 5.95 2.66
N PHE A 70 -10.96 4.73 3.05
CA PHE A 70 -11.62 3.75 2.20
C PHE A 70 -12.75 3.07 2.95
N LYS A 71 -13.91 2.90 2.31
CA LYS A 71 -15.11 2.32 2.94
C LYS A 71 -15.51 1.03 2.23
N THR A 72 -14.68 0.01 2.40
CA THR A 72 -14.70 -1.21 1.58
C THR A 72 -14.67 -2.51 2.40
N ILE A 73 -14.51 -2.41 3.72
CA ILE A 73 -14.42 -3.56 4.63
C ILE A 73 -15.41 -3.44 5.79
N CYS A 74 -15.87 -4.56 6.35
CA CYS A 74 -16.79 -4.56 7.49
C CYS A 74 -16.09 -4.16 8.79
N HIS A 75 -16.89 -3.82 9.81
CA HIS A 75 -16.39 -3.42 11.13
C HIS A 75 -15.49 -4.49 11.78
N GLU A 76 -15.86 -5.77 11.66
CA GLU A 76 -15.12 -6.88 12.25
C GLU A 76 -13.72 -7.01 11.64
N CYS A 77 -13.61 -6.99 10.31
CA CYS A 77 -12.31 -7.03 9.65
C CYS A 77 -11.48 -5.79 10.00
N ASN A 78 -12.09 -4.61 10.01
CA ASN A 78 -11.37 -3.36 10.28
C ASN A 78 -10.84 -3.27 11.72
N ASN A 79 -11.72 -3.41 12.71
CA ASN A 79 -11.37 -3.12 14.10
C ASN A 79 -10.81 -4.33 14.85
N SER A 80 -11.32 -5.54 14.58
CA SER A 80 -10.89 -6.74 15.30
C SER A 80 -9.66 -7.36 14.64
N ILE A 81 -9.70 -7.56 13.32
CA ILE A 81 -8.63 -8.26 12.59
C ILE A 81 -7.45 -7.34 12.29
N LEU A 82 -7.68 -6.21 11.58
CA LEU A 82 -6.60 -5.26 11.27
C LEU A 82 -6.19 -4.49 12.52
N GLY A 83 -7.15 -3.93 13.25
CA GLY A 83 -6.88 -3.20 14.50
C GLY A 83 -6.08 -4.00 15.55
N GLY A 84 -6.25 -5.34 15.60
CA GLY A 84 -5.44 -6.21 16.47
C GLY A 84 -3.96 -6.36 16.05
N CYS A 85 -3.60 -5.90 14.85
CA CYS A 85 -2.25 -5.97 14.28
C CYS A 85 -1.65 -4.58 13.97
N ASP A 86 -2.46 -3.52 13.88
CA ASP A 86 -2.04 -2.16 13.51
C ASP A 86 -0.96 -1.55 14.43
N ASP A 87 -0.96 -1.93 15.71
CA ASP A 87 0.06 -1.48 16.66
C ASP A 87 1.48 -1.89 16.22
N GLU A 88 1.62 -3.03 15.53
CA GLU A 88 2.91 -3.46 15.00
C GLU A 88 3.39 -2.55 13.88
N ILE A 89 2.50 -2.11 12.98
CA ILE A 89 2.84 -1.12 11.94
C ILE A 89 3.25 0.20 12.59
N ALA A 90 2.46 0.68 13.57
CA ALA A 90 2.75 1.93 14.27
C ALA A 90 4.14 1.90 14.94
N LYS A 91 4.45 0.81 15.67
CA LYS A 91 5.75 0.60 16.32
C LYS A 91 6.89 0.61 15.31
N VAL A 92 6.79 -0.19 14.24
CA VAL A 92 7.81 -0.30 13.20
C VAL A 92 8.06 1.05 12.52
N ASN A 93 7.00 1.73 12.08
CA ASN A 93 7.11 3.02 11.39
C ASN A 93 7.70 4.12 12.26
N LYS A 94 7.31 4.18 13.55
CA LYS A 94 7.88 5.13 14.52
C LYS A 94 9.38 4.88 14.69
N ASN A 95 9.78 3.62 14.91
CA ASN A 95 11.18 3.26 15.11
C ASN A 95 12.03 3.54 13.85
N LEU A 96 11.50 3.22 12.66
CA LEU A 96 12.17 3.53 11.40
C LEU A 96 12.35 5.04 11.23
N THR A 97 11.28 5.82 11.45
CA THR A 97 11.32 7.27 11.32
C THR A 97 12.37 7.91 12.22
N ASN A 98 12.45 7.47 13.49
CA ASN A 98 13.45 7.95 14.43
C ASN A 98 14.88 7.64 13.96
N LYS A 99 15.16 6.39 13.56
CA LYS A 99 16.49 5.99 13.09
C LYS A 99 16.89 6.70 11.79
N ILE A 100 15.93 6.93 10.89
CA ILE A 100 16.16 7.68 9.65
C ILE A 100 16.48 9.14 9.97
N TYR A 101 15.74 9.75 10.90
CA TYR A 101 16.01 11.11 11.35
C TYR A 101 17.41 11.21 11.97
N GLU A 102 17.78 10.29 12.86
CA GLU A 102 19.11 10.24 13.48
C GLU A 102 20.22 10.11 12.43
N TYR A 103 20.03 9.21 11.44
CA TYR A 103 20.98 9.01 10.35
C TYR A 103 21.26 10.31 9.58
N PHE A 104 20.20 11.02 9.15
CA PHE A 104 20.34 12.24 8.37
C PHE A 104 20.71 13.48 9.21
N THR A 105 20.57 13.44 10.53
CA THR A 105 20.85 14.58 11.41
C THR A 105 22.25 14.54 12.02
N PHE A 106 22.69 13.37 12.50
CA PHE A 106 23.87 13.30 13.36
C PHE A 106 25.14 12.81 12.68
N ALA A 107 25.09 12.36 11.40
CA ALA A 107 26.24 11.86 10.65
C ALA A 107 27.07 10.77 11.39
N GLN A 108 26.46 10.06 12.34
CA GLN A 108 27.14 9.11 13.23
C GLN A 108 27.32 7.71 12.60
N ASN A 109 26.70 7.44 11.45
CA ASN A 109 26.74 6.14 10.81
C ASN A 109 27.19 6.28 9.35
N ILE A 110 28.28 5.59 9.01
CA ILE A 110 28.86 5.60 7.67
C ILE A 110 28.04 4.68 6.73
N TYR A 111 27.34 3.68 7.28
CA TYR A 111 26.53 2.75 6.51
C TYR A 111 25.09 3.26 6.39
N PRO A 112 24.53 3.34 5.17
CA PRO A 112 23.16 3.80 4.94
C PRO A 112 22.15 2.71 5.24
N ILE A 113 22.29 1.96 6.34
CA ILE A 113 21.40 0.86 6.70
C ILE A 113 20.79 1.13 8.07
N VAL A 114 19.45 1.18 8.13
CA VAL A 114 18.71 1.21 9.38
C VAL A 114 17.97 -0.10 9.58
N THR A 115 17.96 -0.58 10.82
CA THR A 115 17.32 -1.84 11.18
C THR A 115 16.40 -1.64 12.37
N VAL A 116 15.21 -2.23 12.36
CA VAL A 116 14.26 -2.23 13.49
C VAL A 116 13.69 -3.62 13.72
N ASP A 117 13.29 -3.90 14.96
CA ASP A 117 12.62 -5.16 15.29
C ASP A 117 11.18 -5.15 14.76
N VAL A 118 10.73 -6.30 14.28
CA VAL A 118 9.39 -6.51 13.71
C VAL A 118 8.86 -7.90 14.07
N ASN A 119 7.55 -7.99 14.26
CA ASN A 119 6.83 -9.25 14.10
C ASN A 119 6.33 -9.33 12.65
N ALA A 120 7.11 -9.97 11.77
CA ALA A 120 6.83 -9.97 10.32
C ALA A 120 5.44 -10.52 9.98
N LEU A 121 4.97 -11.54 10.72
CA LEU A 121 3.62 -12.09 10.57
C LEU A 121 2.52 -11.04 10.83
N LYS A 122 2.53 -10.40 12.01
CA LYS A 122 1.53 -9.37 12.36
C LYS A 122 1.63 -8.16 11.44
N TYR A 123 2.84 -7.70 11.17
CA TYR A 123 3.10 -6.57 10.29
C TYR A 123 2.56 -6.82 8.88
N SER A 124 2.90 -7.96 8.28
CA SER A 124 2.45 -8.34 6.94
C SER A 124 0.94 -8.51 6.90
N ARG A 125 0.34 -9.14 7.92
CA ARG A 125 -1.11 -9.34 8.00
C ARG A 125 -1.87 -8.02 7.94
N ALA A 126 -1.46 -7.04 8.75
CA ALA A 126 -2.08 -5.72 8.76
C ALA A 126 -1.84 -4.98 7.42
N MET A 127 -0.60 -4.94 6.92
CA MET A 127 -0.25 -4.24 5.68
C MET A 127 -1.04 -4.79 4.48
N ILE A 128 -1.15 -6.11 4.35
CA ILE A 128 -1.94 -6.78 3.31
C ILE A 128 -3.43 -6.45 3.47
N GLY A 129 -3.95 -6.44 4.69
CA GLY A 129 -5.34 -6.06 4.95
C GLY A 129 -5.69 -4.65 4.48
N HIS A 130 -4.83 -3.67 4.77
CA HIS A 130 -5.00 -2.29 4.28
C HIS A 130 -4.83 -2.17 2.77
N ILE A 131 -3.97 -2.97 2.15
CA ILE A 131 -3.89 -3.05 0.67
C ILE A 131 -5.22 -3.53 0.09
N LEU A 132 -5.81 -4.60 0.64
CA LEU A 132 -7.08 -5.15 0.16
C LEU A 132 -8.25 -4.17 0.34
N SER A 133 -8.21 -3.33 1.38
CA SER A 133 -9.23 -2.30 1.65
C SER A 133 -9.08 -1.07 0.74
N ALA A 134 -7.86 -0.73 0.29
CA ALA A 134 -7.54 0.52 -0.38
C ALA A 134 -7.91 0.56 -1.87
N THR A 135 -9.20 0.37 -2.18
CA THR A 135 -9.75 0.35 -3.53
C THR A 135 -11.10 1.09 -3.61
N SER A 136 -11.75 1.02 -4.77
CA SER A 136 -13.09 1.55 -5.03
C SER A 136 -14.19 0.73 -4.35
N VAL A 137 -15.24 1.43 -3.93
CA VAL A 137 -16.51 0.81 -3.48
C VAL A 137 -17.19 -0.04 -4.56
N ASN A 138 -16.80 0.10 -5.83
CA ASN A 138 -17.31 -0.75 -6.92
C ASN A 138 -16.98 -2.23 -6.69
N ASP A 139 -15.82 -2.54 -6.11
CA ASP A 139 -15.43 -3.92 -5.78
C ASP A 139 -16.36 -4.53 -4.71
N CYS A 140 -17.07 -3.70 -3.94
CA CYS A 140 -17.98 -4.14 -2.88
C CYS A 140 -19.41 -4.38 -3.39
N LYS A 141 -19.72 -4.11 -4.67
CA LYS A 141 -21.07 -4.24 -5.22
C LYS A 141 -21.43 -5.67 -5.61
N LYS A 142 -20.43 -6.51 -5.86
CA LYS A 142 -20.59 -7.90 -6.28
C LYS A 142 -20.01 -8.81 -5.22
N GLU A 143 -20.58 -9.99 -5.11
CA GLU A 143 -20.03 -11.03 -4.27
C GLU A 143 -18.61 -11.37 -4.74
N PRO A 144 -17.62 -11.43 -3.83
CA PRO A 144 -16.28 -11.84 -4.17
C PRO A 144 -16.28 -13.30 -4.64
N PHE A 145 -15.54 -13.56 -5.71
CA PHE A 145 -15.29 -14.92 -6.18
C PHE A 145 -13.84 -15.31 -5.87
N THR A 146 -13.61 -16.62 -5.77
CA THR A 146 -12.28 -17.18 -5.52
C THR A 146 -11.33 -16.87 -6.68
N THR A 147 -10.16 -16.35 -6.35
CA THR A 147 -9.05 -16.11 -7.28
C THR A 147 -7.74 -16.66 -6.72
N THR A 148 -6.81 -17.01 -7.60
CA THR A 148 -5.46 -17.45 -7.23
C THR A 148 -4.64 -16.36 -6.54
N TYR A 149 -4.93 -15.09 -6.84
CA TYR A 149 -4.23 -13.93 -6.28
C TYR A 149 -4.82 -13.48 -4.94
N PHE A 150 -6.12 -13.15 -4.88
CA PHE A 150 -6.67 -12.51 -3.67
C PHE A 150 -7.07 -13.51 -2.57
N THR A 151 -7.51 -14.72 -2.91
CA THR A 151 -8.01 -15.66 -1.89
C THR A 151 -6.92 -16.03 -0.87
N PRO A 152 -5.67 -16.36 -1.27
CA PRO A 152 -4.60 -16.64 -0.30
C PRO A 152 -4.30 -15.44 0.61
N LEU A 153 -4.34 -14.22 0.07
CA LEU A 153 -4.14 -13.00 0.84
C LEU A 153 -5.28 -12.74 1.83
N GLN A 154 -6.53 -12.96 1.42
CA GLN A 154 -7.70 -12.85 2.29
C GLN A 154 -7.64 -13.88 3.42
N ASP A 155 -7.33 -15.13 3.12
CA ASP A 155 -7.22 -16.21 4.10
C ASP A 155 -6.09 -15.95 5.11
N PHE A 156 -4.96 -15.39 4.65
CA PHE A 156 -3.87 -14.95 5.52
C PHE A 156 -4.28 -13.79 6.44
N VAL A 157 -4.99 -12.80 5.91
CA VAL A 157 -5.53 -11.68 6.70
C VAL A 157 -6.53 -12.17 7.75
N LEU A 158 -7.39 -13.10 7.38
CA LEU A 158 -8.38 -13.72 8.28
C LEU A 158 -7.76 -14.69 9.30
N GLY A 159 -6.45 -14.94 9.24
CA GLY A 159 -5.75 -15.85 10.15
C GLY A 159 -6.03 -17.33 9.90
N LYS A 160 -6.57 -17.70 8.73
CA LYS A 160 -6.74 -19.11 8.32
C LYS A 160 -5.41 -19.75 7.95
N THR A 161 -4.44 -18.95 7.53
CA THR A 161 -3.04 -19.34 7.35
C THR A 161 -2.11 -18.30 7.99
N ASN A 162 -0.95 -18.76 8.45
CA ASN A 162 0.14 -17.89 8.92
C ASN A 162 1.26 -17.76 7.88
N ASP A 163 1.10 -18.37 6.71
CA ASP A 163 2.10 -18.32 5.66
C ASP A 163 1.44 -18.18 4.28
N ILE A 164 2.05 -17.34 3.45
CA ILE A 164 1.70 -17.12 2.05
C ILE A 164 2.87 -17.38 1.10
N SER A 165 4.03 -17.81 1.60
CA SER A 165 5.29 -17.97 0.87
C SER A 165 5.19 -18.90 -0.35
N ASN A 166 4.22 -19.82 -0.35
CA ASN A 166 3.91 -20.73 -1.47
C ASN A 166 3.12 -20.05 -2.61
N THR A 167 2.48 -18.91 -2.34
CA THR A 167 1.59 -18.23 -3.30
C THR A 167 2.06 -16.82 -3.66
N HIS A 168 2.70 -16.13 -2.72
CA HIS A 168 3.12 -14.74 -2.86
C HIS A 168 4.52 -14.53 -2.28
N ASP A 169 5.22 -13.53 -2.81
CA ASP A 169 6.40 -12.94 -2.19
C ASP A 169 6.07 -11.52 -1.73
N ILE A 170 6.77 -11.07 -0.68
CA ILE A 170 6.65 -9.71 -0.13
C ILE A 170 8.00 -9.01 -0.27
N TYR A 171 7.96 -7.77 -0.75
CA TYR A 171 9.13 -6.91 -0.87
C TYR A 171 8.89 -5.57 -0.20
N TYR A 172 9.94 -4.98 0.33
CA TYR A 172 9.88 -3.66 0.94
C TYR A 172 11.16 -2.85 0.69
N TRP A 173 11.03 -1.53 0.69
CA TRP A 173 12.18 -0.63 0.51
C TRP A 173 11.92 0.73 1.17
N PHE A 174 12.97 1.55 1.24
CA PHE A 174 12.89 2.89 1.79
C PHE A 174 12.09 3.80 0.85
N MET A 175 11.02 4.39 1.37
CA MET A 175 10.17 5.36 0.68
C MET A 175 10.43 6.76 1.26
N PRO A 176 11.25 7.61 0.61
CA PRO A 176 11.58 8.94 1.12
C PRO A 176 10.45 9.96 0.93
N SER A 177 9.52 9.69 0.00
CA SER A 177 8.44 10.61 -0.35
C SER A 177 7.30 10.56 0.67
N ARG A 178 6.72 11.74 0.97
CA ARG A 178 5.51 11.85 1.81
C ARG A 178 4.21 11.58 1.06
N ARG A 179 4.29 11.27 -0.24
CA ARG A 179 3.14 10.83 -1.03
C ARG A 179 2.72 9.43 -0.56
N HIS A 180 1.42 9.19 -0.48
CA HIS A 180 0.93 7.83 -0.24
C HIS A 180 0.41 7.24 -1.53
N ILE A 181 0.79 5.99 -1.78
CA ILE A 181 0.33 5.23 -2.94
C ILE A 181 -0.28 3.95 -2.41
N SER A 182 -1.54 3.72 -2.77
CA SER A 182 -2.23 2.48 -2.48
C SER A 182 -2.72 1.89 -3.78
N SER A 183 -2.31 0.67 -4.06
CA SER A 183 -2.78 -0.09 -5.20
C SER A 183 -3.17 -1.50 -4.80
N LYS A 184 -4.44 -1.83 -4.99
CA LYS A 184 -4.94 -3.19 -4.73
C LYS A 184 -4.48 -4.19 -5.79
N TYR A 185 -4.27 -3.74 -7.03
CA TYR A 185 -3.85 -4.62 -8.13
C TYR A 185 -3.26 -3.84 -9.30
N ILE A 186 -2.09 -4.25 -9.76
CA ILE A 186 -1.41 -3.73 -10.95
C ILE A 186 -0.85 -4.93 -11.72
N GLY A 187 -1.20 -5.03 -13.00
CA GLY A 187 -0.50 -5.88 -13.96
C GLY A 187 0.64 -5.10 -14.61
N MET A 188 1.86 -5.62 -14.46
CA MET A 188 3.08 -5.06 -15.03
C MET A 188 3.71 -6.02 -16.03
N TRP A 189 4.41 -5.46 -17.01
CA TRP A 189 5.26 -6.21 -17.92
C TRP A 189 6.67 -5.60 -17.91
N SER A 190 7.68 -6.47 -17.83
CA SER A 190 9.08 -6.08 -18.00
C SER A 190 9.85 -7.23 -18.63
N GLU A 191 10.60 -6.95 -19.69
CA GLU A 191 11.54 -7.90 -20.32
C GLU A 191 10.95 -9.31 -20.59
N GLY A 192 9.71 -9.38 -21.09
CA GLY A 192 9.07 -10.66 -21.40
C GLY A 192 8.33 -11.32 -20.23
N LYS A 193 8.37 -10.72 -19.03
CA LYS A 193 7.74 -11.23 -17.82
C LYS A 193 6.51 -10.41 -17.45
N GLN A 194 5.39 -11.10 -17.21
CA GLN A 194 4.20 -10.51 -16.62
C GLN A 194 4.22 -10.70 -15.10
N SER A 195 3.84 -9.65 -14.38
CA SER A 195 3.73 -9.65 -12.93
C SER A 195 2.41 -9.02 -12.49
N ALA A 196 1.81 -9.60 -11.46
CA ALA A 196 0.68 -9.01 -10.76
C ALA A 196 1.12 -8.62 -9.35
N LEU A 197 0.90 -7.36 -8.98
CA LEU A 197 1.32 -6.84 -7.68
C LEU A 197 0.27 -5.95 -7.02
N SER A 198 0.37 -5.88 -5.70
CA SER A 198 -0.33 -4.95 -4.84
C SER A 198 0.69 -4.15 -4.06
N LEU A 199 0.41 -2.88 -3.78
CA LEU A 199 1.37 -1.96 -3.20
C LEU A 199 0.71 -1.04 -2.18
N LEU A 200 1.35 -0.88 -1.03
CA LEU A 200 1.12 0.22 -0.13
C LEU A 200 2.46 0.91 0.15
N SER A 201 2.58 2.16 -0.29
CA SER A 201 3.80 2.94 -0.16
C SER A 201 3.52 4.28 0.50
N PHE A 202 4.27 4.58 1.55
CA PHE A 202 4.18 5.81 2.33
C PHE A 202 5.45 5.98 3.16
N PHE A 203 5.79 7.19 3.58
CA PHE A 203 7.00 7.37 4.38
C PHE A 203 6.94 6.58 5.71
N PRO A 204 8.00 5.84 6.11
CA PRO A 204 9.29 5.68 5.41
C PRO A 204 9.41 4.37 4.59
N ILE A 205 8.34 3.61 4.37
CA ILE A 205 8.41 2.27 3.80
C ILE A 205 7.42 2.06 2.65
N ALA A 206 7.93 1.49 1.56
CA ALA A 206 7.10 0.86 0.54
C ALA A 206 6.98 -0.62 0.83
N PHE A 207 5.78 -1.17 0.69
CA PHE A 207 5.47 -2.57 0.93
C PHE A 207 4.67 -3.12 -0.24
N MET A 208 5.19 -4.17 -0.87
CA MET A 208 4.68 -4.75 -2.08
C MET A 208 4.44 -6.24 -1.90
N VAL A 209 3.33 -6.73 -2.47
CA VAL A 209 2.97 -8.15 -2.52
C VAL A 209 2.83 -8.53 -3.98
N THR A 210 3.39 -9.67 -4.37
CA THR A 210 3.35 -10.15 -5.75
C THR A 210 3.17 -11.66 -5.77
N GLU A 211 2.69 -12.20 -6.90
CA GLU A 211 2.70 -13.65 -7.12
C GLU A 211 4.12 -14.22 -6.93
N LYS A 212 4.18 -15.44 -6.36
CA LYS A 212 5.41 -16.16 -6.08
C LYS A 212 6.31 -16.25 -7.32
N GLY A 213 7.55 -15.78 -7.20
CA GLY A 213 8.55 -15.88 -8.25
C GLY A 213 8.31 -15.01 -9.48
N LYS A 214 7.28 -14.16 -9.47
CA LYS A 214 6.94 -13.25 -10.59
C LYS A 214 7.17 -11.78 -10.27
N GLY A 215 7.73 -11.46 -9.11
CA GLY A 215 7.90 -10.08 -8.66
C GLY A 215 8.74 -9.25 -9.62
N ILE A 216 8.25 -8.05 -9.93
CA ILE A 216 9.08 -6.97 -10.46
C ILE A 216 9.11 -5.87 -9.41
N TYR A 217 10.30 -5.47 -9.00
CA TYR A 217 10.53 -4.57 -7.87
C TYR A 217 11.85 -3.81 -8.08
N PRO A 218 12.06 -2.68 -7.37
CA PRO A 218 13.32 -1.97 -7.40
C PRO A 218 14.49 -2.85 -6.96
N SER A 219 15.66 -2.67 -7.56
CA SER A 219 16.87 -3.47 -7.28
C SER A 219 17.34 -3.42 -5.82
N HIS A 220 16.93 -2.41 -5.06
CA HIS A 220 17.24 -2.21 -3.65
C HIS A 220 16.16 -2.72 -2.69
N ALA A 221 15.10 -3.34 -3.21
CA ALA A 221 14.06 -3.92 -2.38
C ALA A 221 14.59 -5.15 -1.62
N SER A 222 14.23 -5.22 -0.35
CA SER A 222 14.46 -6.38 0.50
C SER A 222 13.25 -7.29 0.47
N LYS A 223 13.47 -8.60 0.44
CA LYS A 223 12.41 -9.59 0.61
C LYS A 223 12.06 -9.72 2.09
N LEU A 224 10.78 -9.86 2.42
CA LEU A 224 10.30 -10.13 3.78
C LEU A 224 9.81 -11.58 3.87
N GLU A 225 10.33 -12.32 4.84
CA GLU A 225 9.83 -13.64 5.20
C GLU A 225 9.04 -13.57 6.52
N MET A 226 8.04 -14.44 6.70
CA MET A 226 7.18 -14.42 7.89
C MET A 226 7.94 -14.68 9.20
N SER A 227 9.12 -15.30 9.11
CA SER A 227 10.03 -15.58 10.23
C SER A 227 10.96 -14.42 10.57
N ASP A 228 10.97 -13.34 9.78
CA ASP A 228 11.88 -12.23 10.02
C ASP A 228 11.55 -11.49 11.33
N GLU A 229 12.57 -11.30 12.15
CA GLU A 229 12.49 -10.53 13.39
C GLU A 229 12.93 -9.07 13.21
N LYS A 230 13.49 -8.74 12.04
CA LYS A 230 14.03 -7.41 11.75
C LYS A 230 13.72 -6.93 10.33
N LEU A 231 13.30 -5.67 10.20
CA LEU A 231 13.27 -4.97 8.91
C LEU A 231 14.55 -4.17 8.72
N ARG A 232 15.06 -4.16 7.49
CA ARG A 232 16.29 -3.44 7.10
C ARG A 232 15.99 -2.51 5.94
N LEU A 233 16.22 -1.21 6.10
CA LEU A 233 16.10 -0.24 5.01
C LEU A 233 17.46 0.30 4.61
N ASN A 234 17.72 0.29 3.30
CA ASN A 234 18.86 0.97 2.70
C ASN A 234 18.46 2.42 2.36
N LEU A 235 19.09 3.38 3.03
CA LEU A 235 18.86 4.82 2.91
C LEU A 235 19.73 5.49 1.83
N SER A 236 20.47 4.69 1.04
CA SER A 236 21.35 5.23 0.00
C SER A 236 20.55 6.08 -0.98
N THR A 237 21.04 7.30 -1.22
CA THR A 237 20.40 8.25 -2.15
C THR A 237 20.43 7.76 -3.60
N LEU A 238 21.30 6.79 -3.92
CA LEU A 238 21.39 6.13 -5.23
C LEU A 238 20.04 5.59 -5.70
N TYR A 239 19.20 5.16 -4.76
CA TYR A 239 17.94 4.47 -5.04
C TYR A 239 16.71 5.37 -4.99
N ILE A 240 16.87 6.65 -4.64
CA ILE A 240 15.76 7.63 -4.59
C ILE A 240 14.98 7.71 -5.91
N PRO A 241 15.62 7.72 -7.10
CA PRO A 241 14.89 7.75 -8.36
C PRO A 241 13.91 6.58 -8.55
N ASP A 242 14.22 5.43 -7.96
CA ASP A 242 13.44 4.18 -8.09
C ASP A 242 12.48 3.95 -6.92
N ALA A 243 12.59 4.72 -5.84
CA ALA A 243 11.81 4.52 -4.61
C ALA A 243 10.30 4.73 -4.81
N ASP A 244 9.92 5.52 -5.82
CA ASP A 244 8.53 5.79 -6.21
C ASP A 244 7.92 4.70 -7.11
N PHE A 245 8.55 3.51 -7.21
CA PHE A 245 8.03 2.35 -7.91
C PHE A 245 6.56 2.01 -7.54
N PRO A 246 5.74 1.52 -8.50
CA PRO A 246 6.04 1.26 -9.92
C PRO A 246 6.03 2.50 -10.81
N PHE A 247 5.95 3.71 -10.23
CA PHE A 247 5.81 4.96 -10.98
C PHE A 247 7.14 5.68 -11.20
N ALA A 248 8.23 5.11 -10.67
CA ALA A 248 9.58 5.49 -11.07
C ALA A 248 9.79 5.18 -12.56
N ASN A 249 10.64 5.97 -13.21
CA ASN A 249 10.94 5.82 -14.63
C ASN A 249 11.92 4.66 -14.85
N VAL A 250 11.49 3.44 -14.53
CA VAL A 250 12.30 2.23 -14.67
C VAL A 250 12.30 1.81 -16.14
N LYS A 251 13.47 1.88 -16.78
CA LYS A 251 13.64 1.52 -18.19
C LYS A 251 13.14 0.09 -18.45
N GLY A 252 12.39 -0.10 -19.54
CA GLY A 252 11.90 -1.42 -19.96
C GLY A 252 10.60 -1.87 -19.28
N MET A 253 10.02 -1.06 -18.39
CA MET A 253 8.76 -1.38 -17.71
C MET A 253 7.55 -0.72 -18.38
N ALA A 254 6.47 -1.48 -18.52
CA ALA A 254 5.19 -0.98 -19.00
C ALA A 254 4.03 -1.44 -18.09
N PHE A 255 3.10 -0.52 -17.80
CA PHE A 255 1.81 -0.87 -17.22
C PHE A 255 0.97 -1.56 -18.29
N HIS A 256 0.59 -2.82 -18.05
CA HIS A 256 -0.21 -3.60 -19.01
C HIS A 256 -1.67 -3.73 -18.58
N LEU A 257 -1.96 -3.70 -17.27
CA LEU A 257 -3.33 -3.76 -16.77
C LEU A 257 -3.46 -2.93 -15.49
N THR A 258 -4.11 -1.78 -15.57
CA THR A 258 -4.52 -1.02 -14.39
C THR A 258 -6.01 -0.74 -14.48
N LEU A 259 -6.76 -1.19 -13.48
CA LEU A 259 -8.09 -0.63 -13.23
C LEU A 259 -7.84 0.67 -12.47
N ASP A 260 -8.02 1.80 -13.14
CA ASP A 260 -7.71 3.13 -12.63
C ASP A 260 -8.26 3.39 -11.21
N TYR A 261 -9.41 2.81 -10.90
CA TYR A 261 -10.06 2.96 -9.60
C TYR A 261 -9.44 2.14 -8.45
N GLN A 262 -8.55 1.20 -8.75
CA GLN A 262 -7.86 0.34 -7.79
C GLN A 262 -6.48 0.88 -7.39
N THR A 263 -5.99 1.92 -8.07
CA THR A 263 -4.75 2.64 -7.73
C THR A 263 -5.06 4.09 -7.36
N ILE A 264 -4.75 4.47 -6.13
CA ILE A 264 -5.02 5.79 -5.58
C ILE A 264 -3.70 6.41 -5.11
N ILE A 265 -3.47 7.65 -5.54
CA ILE A 265 -2.35 8.46 -5.11
C ILE A 265 -2.87 9.59 -4.23
N SER A 266 -2.33 9.69 -3.02
CA SER A 266 -2.70 10.70 -2.04
C SER A 266 -1.53 11.66 -1.80
N PHE A 267 -1.78 12.94 -2.01
CA PHE A 267 -0.80 14.01 -1.81
C PHE A 267 -1.14 14.76 -0.51
N PRO A 268 -0.21 14.90 0.45
CA PRO A 268 -0.38 15.83 1.56
C PRO A 268 -0.62 17.25 1.03
N ILE A 269 -1.60 17.95 1.60
CA ILE A 269 -1.89 19.35 1.25
C ILE A 269 -1.77 20.23 2.49
N LYS A 270 -1.21 21.42 2.33
CA LYS A 270 -1.13 22.40 3.41
C LYS A 270 -2.53 22.84 3.84
N SER A 271 -2.71 23.00 5.14
CA SER A 271 -3.96 23.37 5.79
C SER A 271 -4.46 24.73 5.37
#